data_AF-A0A814PIY0-F1
#
_entry.id   AF-A0A814PIY0-F1
#
_cell.length_a   1.000
_cell.length_b   1.000
_cell.length_c   1.000
_cell.angle_alpha   90.00
_cell.angle_beta   90.00
_cell.angle_gamma   90.00
#
_symmetry.space_group_name_H-M   'P 1'
#
loop_
_entity.id
_entity.type
_entity.pdbx_description
1 polymer ?
#
loop_
_entity_poly.entity_id
_entity_poly.type
_entity_poly.pdbx_seq_one_letter_code
_entity_poly.pdbx_strand_id
1 'polypeptide(L)'
;MNLSTTSNANSDQSTIDATNTGGDRQLKNQYNNKSIDKYDIEDIINRLNTSKAKAVAYCRCWQSKKFPFCDATHSVWNKQTGDNVGPLIITKKSG
;
A
#
# COMPACT_ATOMS: atom_id res chain seq x y z
N MET A 1 22.28 -2.06 35.94
CA MET A 1 21.51 -2.80 34.92
C MET A 1 21.74 -2.06 33.60
N ASN A 2 22.52 -2.64 32.69
CA ASN A 2 22.85 -1.99 31.41
C ASN A 2 21.65 -2.02 30.49
N LEU A 3 21.15 -0.85 30.11
CA LEU A 3 20.23 -0.67 28.98
C LEU A 3 21.09 -0.32 27.76
N SER A 4 21.55 -1.33 27.05
CA SER A 4 22.32 -1.17 25.82
C SER A 4 21.43 -0.65 24.70
N THR A 5 21.66 0.61 24.33
CA THR A 5 21.34 1.18 23.03
C THR A 5 22.16 0.49 21.94
N THR A 6 21.51 -0.05 20.91
CA THR A 6 22.10 -0.11 19.55
C THR A 6 21.00 -0.20 18.50
N SER A 7 20.97 0.83 17.66
CA SER A 7 20.51 0.81 16.27
C SER A 7 21.06 -0.40 15.51
N ASN A 8 20.25 -1.05 14.67
CA ASN A 8 20.81 -1.78 13.53
C ASN A 8 19.96 -1.54 12.28
N ALA A 9 20.42 -0.58 11.49
CA ALA A 9 20.15 -0.51 10.07
C ALA A 9 21.04 -1.54 9.36
N ASN A 10 20.59 -1.97 8.18
CA ASN A 10 21.25 -2.83 7.18
C ASN A 10 21.14 -4.34 7.36
N SER A 11 20.56 -4.97 6.33
CA SER A 11 21.41 -5.69 5.38
C SER A 11 20.69 -5.80 4.03
N ASP A 12 20.91 -4.76 3.23
CA ASP A 12 20.94 -4.87 1.78
C ASP A 12 21.99 -5.95 1.43
N GLN A 13 21.54 -7.18 1.20
CA GLN A 13 22.45 -8.26 0.84
C GLN A 13 21.74 -9.25 -0.10
N SER A 14 21.70 -8.91 -1.38
CA SER A 14 21.93 -9.93 -2.40
C SER A 14 23.28 -9.63 -3.04
N THR A 15 24.32 -10.27 -2.49
CA THR A 15 25.57 -10.53 -3.21
C THR A 15 25.24 -11.24 -4.52
N ILE A 16 25.47 -10.56 -5.63
CA ILE A 16 25.31 -11.13 -6.97
C ILE A 16 26.63 -11.81 -7.33
N ASP A 17 26.83 -13.04 -6.88
CA ASP A 17 27.93 -13.87 -7.37
C ASP A 17 27.52 -14.44 -8.73
N ALA A 18 28.05 -13.83 -9.79
CA ALA A 18 27.86 -14.26 -11.16
C ALA A 18 28.74 -15.50 -11.44
N THR A 19 28.15 -16.70 -11.37
CA THR A 19 28.70 -17.88 -12.05
C THR A 19 27.66 -18.51 -12.95
N ASN A 20 27.95 -18.45 -14.25
CA ASN A 20 27.23 -19.04 -15.37
C ASN A 20 26.88 -20.53 -15.15
N THR A 21 25.68 -20.96 -15.56
CA THR A 21 25.46 -21.96 -16.63
C THR A 21 23.98 -22.32 -16.78
N GLY A 22 23.48 -22.13 -18.02
CA GLY A 22 22.32 -22.77 -18.66
C GLY A 22 21.15 -23.28 -17.81
N GLY A 23 20.04 -22.56 -17.86
CA GLY A 23 18.73 -23.08 -17.46
C GLY A 23 17.80 -21.95 -17.07
N ASP A 24 16.83 -21.65 -17.94
CA ASP A 24 15.80 -20.62 -17.78
C ASP A 24 14.82 -20.94 -16.63
N ARG A 25 15.32 -21.02 -15.40
CA ARG A 25 14.48 -20.86 -14.21
C ARG A 25 14.23 -19.38 -14.05
N GLN A 26 13.22 -18.92 -14.76
CA GLN A 26 12.51 -17.67 -14.50
C GLN A 26 12.15 -17.67 -13.01
N LEU A 27 13.00 -17.07 -12.18
CA LEU A 27 12.67 -16.72 -10.81
C LEU A 27 11.47 -15.79 -10.95
N LYS A 28 10.27 -16.35 -10.76
CA LYS A 28 9.03 -15.59 -10.65
C LYS A 28 9.18 -14.76 -9.39
N ASN A 29 9.83 -13.62 -9.54
CA ASN A 29 9.86 -12.57 -8.58
C ASN A 29 8.40 -12.11 -8.50
N GLN A 30 7.64 -12.72 -7.59
CA GLN A 30 6.28 -12.31 -7.28
C GLN A 30 6.35 -11.01 -6.47
N TYR A 31 7.02 -10.01 -7.03
CA TYR A 31 6.64 -8.63 -6.79
C TYR A 31 5.26 -8.50 -7.42
N ASN A 32 4.25 -8.83 -6.62
CA ASN A 32 2.90 -8.33 -6.78
C ASN A 32 3.00 -6.81 -6.76
N ASN A 33 3.39 -6.23 -7.90
CA ASN A 33 3.52 -4.81 -8.14
C ASN A 33 2.10 -4.23 -8.16
N LYS A 34 1.52 -4.18 -6.96
CA LYS A 34 0.35 -3.42 -6.56
C LYS A 34 0.75 -1.99 -6.90
N SER A 35 0.50 -1.58 -8.15
CA SER A 35 1.05 -0.34 -8.70
C SER A 35 -0.03 0.62 -9.11
N ILE A 36 -1.21 0.15 -9.56
CA ILE A 36 -2.28 1.03 -10.03
C ILE A 36 -3.64 0.37 -9.81
N ASP A 37 -4.54 1.01 -9.06
CA ASP A 37 -5.97 0.70 -9.11
C ASP A 37 -6.64 1.54 -10.19
N LYS A 38 -7.44 0.91 -11.06
CA LYS A 38 -8.21 1.58 -12.10
C LYS A 38 -9.69 1.51 -11.79
N TYR A 39 -10.38 2.62 -11.97
CA TYR A 39 -11.82 2.73 -11.76
C TYR A 39 -12.46 3.51 -12.89
N ASP A 40 -13.64 3.07 -13.29
CA ASP A 40 -14.55 3.88 -14.08
C ASP A 40 -15.19 4.95 -13.17
N ILE A 41 -15.35 6.17 -13.70
CA ILE A 41 -16.02 7.26 -12.98
C ILE A 41 -17.47 6.90 -12.70
N GLU A 42 -18.15 6.23 -13.62
CA GLU A 42 -19.55 5.81 -13.46
C GLU A 42 -19.71 4.77 -12.35
N ASP A 43 -18.75 3.87 -12.18
CA ASP A 43 -18.76 2.90 -11.06
C ASP A 43 -18.64 3.60 -9.71
N ILE A 44 -17.79 4.64 -9.63
CA ILE A 44 -17.65 5.46 -8.42
C ILE A 44 -18.95 6.21 -8.13
N ILE A 45 -19.57 6.81 -9.17
CA ILE A 45 -20.85 7.52 -9.06
C ILE A 45 -21.96 6.56 -8.61
N ASN A 46 -22.07 5.39 -9.23
CA ASN A 46 -23.07 4.38 -8.89
C ASN A 46 -22.91 3.91 -7.44
N ARG A 47 -21.68 3.72 -6.96
CA ARG A 47 -21.43 3.40 -5.55
C ARG A 47 -21.87 4.52 -4.60
N LEU A 48 -21.61 5.78 -4.95
CA LEU A 48 -22.04 6.93 -4.16
C LEU A 48 -23.57 7.13 -4.19
N ASN A 49 -24.24 6.72 -5.26
CA ASN A 49 -25.70 6.82 -5.39
C ASN A 49 -26.45 5.68 -4.70
N THR A 50 -25.87 4.48 -4.65
CA THR A 50 -26.52 3.28 -4.09
C THR A 50 -26.18 3.04 -2.62
N SER A 51 -25.04 3.54 -2.14
CA SER A 51 -24.66 3.42 -0.74
C SER A 51 -25.29 4.55 0.11
N LYS A 52 -25.57 4.26 1.40
CA LYS A 52 -25.91 5.31 2.38
C LYS A 52 -24.73 6.22 2.71
N ALA A 53 -23.52 5.88 2.26
CA ALA A 53 -22.31 6.63 2.54
C ALA A 53 -22.21 7.85 1.62
N LYS A 54 -21.87 9.01 2.20
CA LYS A 54 -21.69 10.27 1.44
C LYS A 54 -20.32 10.38 0.76
N ALA A 55 -19.42 9.45 1.05
CA ALA A 55 -18.04 9.45 0.58
C ALA A 55 -17.51 8.03 0.41
N VAL A 56 -16.56 7.87 -0.51
CA VAL A 56 -15.72 6.67 -0.64
C VAL A 56 -14.28 7.05 -0.32
N ALA A 57 -13.61 6.25 0.50
CA ALA A 57 -12.22 6.44 0.87
C ALA A 57 -11.32 5.37 0.24
N TYR A 58 -10.37 5.78 -0.58
CA TYR A 58 -9.39 4.90 -1.22
C TYR A 58 -8.05 4.95 -0.48
N CYS A 59 -7.45 3.77 -0.30
CA CYS A 59 -6.16 3.62 0.35
C CYS A 59 -5.05 4.21 -0.52
N ARG A 60 -4.14 4.95 0.10
CA ARG A 60 -2.89 5.42 -0.53
C ARG A 60 -1.62 5.02 0.24
N CYS A 61 -1.78 4.40 1.41
CA CYS A 61 -0.65 3.93 2.23
C CYS A 61 -0.25 2.48 1.91
N TRP A 62 -1.00 1.78 1.05
CA TRP A 62 -0.80 0.37 0.69
C TRP A 62 -0.92 -0.67 1.83
N GLN A 63 -1.16 -0.23 3.06
CA GLN A 63 -1.27 -1.10 4.23
C GLN A 63 -2.70 -1.63 4.52
N SER A 64 -3.73 -1.15 3.82
CA SER A 64 -5.12 -1.56 4.08
C SER A 64 -5.34 -3.05 3.81
N LYS A 65 -6.03 -3.73 4.74
CA LYS A 65 -6.51 -5.12 4.53
C LYS A 65 -7.71 -5.18 3.60
N LYS A 66 -8.39 -4.05 3.40
CA LYS A 66 -9.50 -3.87 2.46
C LYS A 66 -9.06 -3.12 1.21
N PHE A 67 -7.75 -3.13 0.90
CA PHE A 67 -7.22 -2.54 -0.33
C PHE A 67 -8.08 -3.02 -1.50
N PRO A 68 -8.65 -2.11 -2.30
CA PRO A 68 -8.23 -0.71 -2.53
C PRO A 68 -8.86 0.36 -1.60
N PHE A 69 -9.77 -0.02 -0.72
CA PHE A 69 -10.45 0.91 0.19
C PHE A 69 -9.61 1.21 1.43
N CYS A 70 -9.76 2.42 1.96
CA CYS A 70 -9.15 2.80 3.23
C CYS A 70 -9.90 2.14 4.39
N ASP A 71 -9.16 1.47 5.28
CA ASP A 71 -9.65 0.88 6.52
C ASP A 71 -9.04 1.54 7.77
N ALA A 72 -8.51 2.76 7.61
CA ALA A 72 -7.80 3.54 8.63
C ALA A 72 -6.42 2.99 9.09
N THR A 73 -5.89 1.92 8.48
CA THR A 73 -4.54 1.41 8.83
C THR A 73 -3.42 2.45 8.68
N HIS A 74 -3.61 3.46 7.81
CA HIS A 74 -2.66 4.57 7.63
C HIS A 74 -2.33 5.31 8.94
N SER A 75 -3.26 5.42 9.89
CA SER A 75 -2.99 6.12 11.16
C SER A 75 -1.98 5.36 12.04
N VAL A 76 -2.07 4.03 12.05
CA VAL A 76 -1.11 3.17 12.77
C VAL A 76 0.24 3.22 12.07
N TRP A 77 0.26 3.13 10.73
CA TRP A 77 1.47 3.25 9.93
C TRP A 77 2.21 4.56 10.21
N ASN A 78 1.52 5.70 10.09
CA ASN A 78 2.09 7.03 10.36
C ASN A 78 2.72 7.12 11.76
N LYS A 79 2.04 6.58 12.78
CA LYS A 79 2.57 6.58 14.16
C LYS A 79 3.85 5.75 14.30
N GLN A 80 3.97 4.64 13.57
CA GLN A 80 5.12 3.74 13.65
C GLN A 80 6.32 4.24 12.84
N THR A 81 6.09 4.86 11.69
CA THR A 81 7.16 5.24 10.75
C THR A 81 7.50 6.74 10.77
N GLY A 82 6.66 7.57 11.39
CA GLY A 82 6.77 9.04 11.30
C GLY A 82 6.23 9.61 9.98
N ASP A 83 5.52 8.79 9.20
CA ASP A 83 4.90 9.19 7.93
C ASP A 83 3.62 10.03 8.16
N ASN A 84 3.10 10.66 7.11
CA ASN A 84 1.92 11.52 7.14
C ASN A 84 0.90 11.20 6.02
N VAL A 85 0.92 9.98 5.48
CA VAL A 85 0.00 9.56 4.41
C VAL A 85 -1.45 9.46 4.89
N GLY A 86 -2.38 9.67 3.95
CA GLY A 86 -3.81 9.58 4.19
C GLY A 86 -4.59 9.15 2.93
N PRO A 87 -5.88 8.80 3.06
CA PRO A 87 -6.69 8.32 1.94
C PRO A 87 -6.97 9.40 0.89
N LEU A 88 -7.38 8.96 -0.31
CA LEU A 88 -8.13 9.80 -1.25
C LEU A 88 -9.62 9.69 -0.90
N ILE A 89 -10.26 10.81 -0.61
CA ILE A 89 -11.70 10.85 -0.31
C ILE A 89 -12.44 11.41 -1.53
N ILE A 90 -13.40 10.65 -2.06
CA ILE A 90 -14.29 11.08 -3.13
C ILE A 90 -15.70 11.22 -2.55
N THR A 91 -16.24 12.43 -2.60
CA THR A 91 -17.58 12.76 -2.08
C THR A 91 -18.54 13.07 -3.21
N LYS A 92 -19.83 12.76 -3.01
CA LYS A 92 -20.87 13.32 -3.86
C LYS A 92 -21.01 14.82 -3.55
N LYS A 93 -20.99 15.66 -4.59
CA LYS A 93 -21.27 17.10 -4.43
C LYS A 93 -22.64 17.26 -3.78
N SER A 94 -22.72 18.00 -2.68
CA SER A 94 -24.01 18.45 -2.13
C SER A 94 -24.59 19.44 -3.13
N GLY A 95 -25.78 19.12 -3.65
CA GLY A 95 -26.55 20.02 -4.51
C GLY A 95 -27.02 21.26 -3.78
#